data_AF-A0AAW8FBW7-F1
#
_entry.id   AF-A0AAW8FBW7-F1
#
_cell.length_a   1.000
_cell.length_b   1.000
_cell.length_c   1.000
_cell.angle_alpha   90.00
_cell.angle_beta   90.00
_cell.angle_gamma   90.00
#
_symmetry.space_group_name_H-M   'P 1'
#
loop_
_entity.id
_entity.type
_entity.pdbx_description
1 polymer ?
#
loop_
_entity_poly.entity_id
_entity_poly.type
_entity_poly.pdbx_seq_one_letter_code
_entity_poly.pdbx_strand_id
1 'polypeptide(L)'
;MRLLEGTPQEIAEFLRLTGADEDNDSGAPVEVAVDTAVDALEWAQITDLVHGRARSAETANRVLDFLRGVVELGNVEIGPGESERTQDGRTDYVMVHDAGIRRFGAVAYVKPRNGGLTLRLTKEDVAELNDPHVSYRDVRPGHQYVVNCPLRDDAAVKTALRLVQLALAKVRQ
;
A
#
# COMPACT_ATOMS: atom_id res chain seq x y z
N MET A 1 26.07 -0.14 -11.29
CA MET A 1 25.28 -1.37 -11.47
C MET A 1 24.83 -1.80 -10.08
N ARG A 2 23.61 -1.43 -9.66
CA ARG A 2 23.06 -1.86 -8.36
C ARG A 2 22.05 -2.97 -8.64
N LEU A 3 22.24 -4.10 -7.98
CA LEU A 3 21.37 -5.28 -8.09
C LEU A 3 20.00 -4.94 -7.47
N LEU A 4 18.95 -5.25 -8.23
CA LEU A 4 17.55 -5.11 -7.85
C LEU A 4 17.18 -6.29 -6.94
N GLU A 5 16.70 -6.02 -5.73
CA GLU A 5 16.14 -7.05 -4.85
C GLU A 5 14.62 -6.86 -4.76
N GLY A 6 13.91 -7.60 -5.60
CA GLY A 6 12.46 -7.66 -5.70
C GLY A 6 12.08 -8.74 -6.71
N THR A 7 11.08 -9.55 -6.39
CA THR A 7 10.61 -10.62 -7.26
C THR A 7 9.92 -10.02 -8.49
N PRO A 8 10.06 -10.61 -9.70
CA PRO A 8 9.36 -10.16 -10.90
C PRO A 8 7.84 -10.01 -10.73
N GLN A 9 7.27 -10.72 -9.75
CA GLN A 9 5.87 -10.63 -9.35
C GLN A 9 5.53 -9.30 -8.65
N GLU A 10 6.41 -8.77 -7.80
CA GLU A 10 6.24 -7.46 -7.14
C GLU A 10 6.21 -6.32 -8.19
N ILE A 11 7.04 -6.44 -9.23
CA ILE A 11 7.11 -5.51 -10.36
C ILE A 11 5.83 -5.59 -11.21
N ALA A 12 5.35 -6.80 -11.51
CA ALA A 12 4.12 -7.00 -12.28
C ALA A 12 2.86 -6.47 -11.57
N GLU A 13 2.85 -6.48 -10.23
CA GLU A 13 1.75 -5.93 -9.47
C GLU A 13 1.79 -4.41 -9.32
N PHE A 14 2.97 -3.81 -9.14
CA PHE A 14 3.12 -2.35 -9.29
C PHE A 14 2.51 -1.90 -10.62
N LEU A 15 2.83 -2.60 -11.73
CA LEU A 15 2.26 -2.33 -13.05
C LEU A 15 0.74 -2.57 -13.13
N ARG A 16 0.19 -3.55 -12.40
CA ARG A 16 -1.26 -3.81 -12.36
C ARG A 16 -2.03 -2.81 -11.49
N LEU A 17 -1.46 -2.38 -10.36
CA LEU A 17 -2.03 -1.37 -9.48
C LEU A 17 -1.95 0.03 -10.10
N THR A 18 -0.92 0.29 -10.90
CA THR A 18 -0.75 1.53 -11.66
C THR A 18 -1.49 1.51 -12.99
N GLY A 19 -1.82 0.34 -13.56
CA GLY A 19 -2.25 0.16 -14.96
C GLY A 19 -3.56 -0.60 -15.20
N ALA A 20 -4.49 -0.66 -14.23
CA ALA A 20 -5.83 -1.18 -14.48
C ALA A 20 -6.89 -0.51 -13.60
N ASP A 21 -7.28 0.69 -14.02
CA ASP A 21 -8.69 1.02 -14.22
C ASP A 21 -8.72 1.83 -15.52
N GLU A 22 -8.69 1.17 -16.67
CA GLU A 22 -9.04 1.82 -17.93
C GLU A 22 -9.91 0.88 -18.77
N ASP A 23 -11.15 1.31 -18.98
CA ASP A 23 -11.74 1.24 -20.30
C ASP A 23 -10.69 1.73 -21.33
N ASN A 24 -10.39 0.87 -22.31
CA ASN A 24 -9.69 1.12 -23.58
C ASN A 24 -8.17 1.33 -23.64
N ASP A 25 -7.51 0.30 -24.22
CA ASP A 25 -6.76 0.32 -25.48
C ASP A 25 -5.67 1.40 -25.68
N SER A 26 -4.40 1.01 -25.46
CA SER A 26 -3.35 1.04 -26.51
C SER A 26 -2.02 0.55 -25.95
N GLY A 27 -1.41 -0.41 -26.64
CA GLY A 27 -0.10 -0.94 -26.31
C GLY A 27 1.03 0.09 -26.54
N ALA A 28 1.91 0.20 -25.55
CA ALA A 28 3.26 0.77 -25.67
C ALA A 28 4.21 0.04 -24.69
N PRO A 29 5.51 -0.07 -25.02
CA PRO A 29 6.42 -1.05 -24.42
C PRO A 29 6.87 -0.68 -23.00
N VAL A 30 7.16 -1.73 -22.25
CA VAL A 30 7.45 -1.77 -20.81
C VAL A 30 8.86 -1.22 -20.52
N GLU A 31 8.94 -0.06 -19.87
CA GLU A 31 10.15 0.36 -19.16
C GLU A 31 10.16 -0.24 -17.74
N VAL A 32 11.30 -0.83 -17.39
CA VAL A 32 11.54 -1.54 -16.13
C VAL A 32 11.76 -0.51 -15.03
N ALA A 33 10.72 -0.25 -14.23
CA ALA A 33 10.80 0.67 -13.10
C ALA A 33 11.50 0.01 -11.89
N VAL A 34 12.41 0.78 -11.32
CA VAL A 34 13.30 0.48 -10.19
C VAL A 34 12.49 0.40 -8.89
N ASP A 35 12.93 -0.44 -7.94
CA ASP A 35 12.45 -0.43 -6.56
C ASP A 35 12.50 1.02 -6.04
N THR A 36 11.33 1.65 -5.97
CA THR A 36 11.26 3.08 -5.79
C THR A 36 11.36 3.34 -4.30
N ALA A 37 12.46 3.97 -3.89
CA ALA A 37 12.61 4.45 -2.53
C ALA A 37 11.34 5.20 -2.12
N VAL A 38 10.82 4.91 -0.93
CA VAL A 38 9.80 5.76 -0.31
C VAL A 38 10.43 7.14 -0.19
N ASP A 39 9.82 8.14 -0.81
CA ASP A 39 10.06 9.52 -0.43
C ASP A 39 9.42 9.67 0.96
N ALA A 40 10.17 9.33 2.01
CA ALA A 40 9.67 9.35 3.38
C ALA A 40 9.26 10.80 3.69
N LEU A 41 7.95 11.02 3.72
CA LEU A 41 7.39 12.36 3.81
C LEU A 41 7.17 12.75 5.26
N GLU A 42 7.32 14.04 5.54
CA GLU A 42 6.89 14.63 6.80
C GLU A 42 5.36 14.55 6.92
N TRP A 43 4.85 14.49 8.16
CA TRP A 43 3.41 14.34 8.40
C TRP A 43 2.55 15.40 7.71
N ALA A 44 3.02 16.63 7.64
CA ALA A 44 2.34 17.72 6.92
C ALA A 44 2.17 17.39 5.43
N GLN A 45 3.22 16.87 4.79
CA GLN A 45 3.20 16.52 3.36
C GLN A 45 2.29 15.30 3.10
N ILE A 46 2.25 14.33 4.01
CA ILE A 46 1.31 13.19 3.94
C ILE A 46 -0.13 13.68 4.07
N THR A 47 -0.37 14.63 4.98
CA THR A 47 -1.68 15.24 5.18
C THR A 47 -2.16 15.93 3.91
N ASP A 48 -1.32 16.76 3.30
CA ASP A 48 -1.61 17.44 2.04
C ASP A 48 -1.87 16.44 0.89
N LEU A 49 -1.05 15.39 0.81
CA LEU A 49 -1.19 14.33 -0.20
C LEU A 49 -2.52 13.60 -0.09
N VAL A 50 -2.91 13.22 1.12
CA VAL A 50 -4.15 12.48 1.37
C VAL A 50 -5.35 13.36 1.08
N HIS A 51 -5.37 14.61 1.57
CA HIS A 51 -6.46 15.53 1.29
C HIS A 51 -6.56 15.89 -0.19
N GLY A 52 -5.44 16.04 -0.90
CA GLY A 52 -5.42 16.33 -2.34
C GLY A 52 -5.96 15.20 -3.22
N ARG A 53 -5.97 13.96 -2.72
CA ARG A 53 -6.37 12.77 -3.51
C ARG A 53 -7.64 12.09 -3.05
N ALA A 54 -8.06 12.31 -1.81
CA ALA A 54 -9.27 11.69 -1.28
C ALA A 54 -10.52 12.20 -1.99
N ARG A 55 -11.49 11.30 -2.24
CA ARG A 55 -12.78 11.68 -2.84
C ARG A 55 -13.65 12.52 -1.89
N SER A 56 -13.44 12.40 -0.58
CA SER A 56 -14.16 13.14 0.44
C SER A 56 -13.28 13.39 1.67
N ALA A 57 -13.64 14.42 2.46
CA ALA A 57 -12.97 14.71 3.72
C ALA A 57 -13.08 13.54 4.73
N GLU A 58 -14.21 12.83 4.71
CA GLU A 58 -14.44 11.67 5.58
C GLU A 58 -13.47 10.51 5.25
N THR A 59 -13.26 10.23 3.95
CA THR A 59 -12.26 9.24 3.53
C THR A 59 -10.84 9.69 3.88
N ALA A 60 -10.52 10.97 3.67
CA ALA A 60 -9.22 11.52 4.05
C ALA A 60 -8.95 11.32 5.55
N ASN A 61 -9.92 11.68 6.40
CA ASN A 61 -9.78 11.54 7.85
C ASN A 61 -9.52 10.08 8.27
N ARG A 62 -10.26 9.11 7.72
CA ARG A 62 -10.02 7.69 8.02
C ARG A 62 -8.64 7.21 7.58
N VAL A 63 -8.18 7.63 6.39
CA VAL A 63 -6.84 7.29 5.91
C VAL A 63 -5.78 7.91 6.81
N LEU A 64 -5.95 9.15 7.25
CA LEU A 64 -5.02 9.81 8.17
C LEU A 64 -5.03 9.19 9.56
N ASP A 65 -6.19 8.81 10.10
CA ASP A 65 -6.30 8.12 11.39
C ASP A 65 -5.59 6.77 11.33
N PHE A 66 -5.78 6.02 10.24
CA PHE A 66 -5.04 4.80 9.98
C PHE A 66 -3.52 5.03 9.89
N LEU A 67 -3.07 5.98 9.06
CA LEU A 67 -1.64 6.26 8.88
C LEU A 67 -0.98 6.75 10.17
N ARG A 68 -1.67 7.55 10.99
CA ARG A 68 -1.19 7.97 12.31
C ARG A 68 -1.02 6.77 13.23
N GLY A 69 -2.03 5.90 13.29
CA GLY A 69 -1.94 4.66 14.07
C GLY A 69 -0.79 3.76 13.60
N VAL A 70 -0.50 3.73 12.29
CA VAL A 70 0.65 2.99 11.73
C VAL A 70 1.98 3.59 12.18
N VAL A 71 2.14 4.92 12.15
CA VAL A 71 3.35 5.60 12.65
C VAL A 71 3.58 5.31 14.13
N GLU A 72 2.51 5.26 14.92
CA GLU A 72 2.55 4.93 16.36
C GLU A 72 3.00 3.48 16.62
N LEU A 73 2.88 2.56 15.65
CA LEU A 73 3.47 1.20 15.76
C LEU A 73 5.00 1.21 15.73
N GLY A 74 5.60 2.30 15.24
CA GLY A 74 7.04 2.52 15.23
C GLY A 74 7.81 1.75 14.15
N ASN A 75 9.00 2.26 13.83
CA ASN A 75 9.93 1.71 12.83
C ASN A 75 9.25 1.49 11.46
N VAL A 76 8.52 2.50 11.00
CA VAL A 76 7.89 2.51 9.67
C VAL A 76 8.26 3.79 8.92
N GLU A 77 8.36 3.67 7.60
CA GLU A 77 8.46 4.80 6.68
C GLU A 77 7.18 4.86 5.84
N ILE A 78 6.62 6.06 5.68
CA ILE A 78 5.41 6.28 4.90
C ILE A 78 5.61 7.39 3.88
N GLY A 79 5.12 7.14 2.67
CA GLY A 79 5.26 8.07 1.55
C GLY A 79 4.68 7.50 0.25
N PRO A 80 4.50 8.33 -0.78
CA PRO A 80 4.12 7.87 -2.11
C PRO A 80 5.31 7.19 -2.81
N GLY A 81 5.01 6.38 -3.82
CA GLY A 81 6.01 6.00 -4.83
C GLY A 81 6.06 7.02 -5.96
N GLU A 82 6.97 6.81 -6.90
CA GLU A 82 7.04 7.58 -8.15
C GLU A 82 6.06 7.02 -9.19
N SER A 83 5.50 7.90 -10.01
CA SER A 83 4.56 7.55 -11.08
C SER A 83 4.68 8.54 -12.23
N GLU A 84 4.94 8.03 -13.43
CA GLU A 84 4.98 8.84 -14.65
C GLU A 84 3.57 9.21 -15.17
N ARG A 85 2.53 8.57 -14.62
CA ARG A 85 1.14 8.76 -15.06
C ARG A 85 0.43 9.93 -14.39
N THR A 86 1.02 10.49 -13.35
CA THR A 86 0.42 11.57 -12.56
C THR A 86 1.18 12.86 -12.79
N GLN A 87 0.46 13.99 -12.79
CA GLN A 87 1.05 15.30 -13.09
C GLN A 87 2.13 15.71 -12.08
N ASP A 88 2.04 15.21 -10.85
CA ASP A 88 2.98 15.47 -9.77
C ASP A 88 4.12 14.43 -9.68
N GLY A 89 4.17 13.47 -10.60
CA GLY A 89 5.18 12.41 -10.60
C GLY A 89 5.03 11.37 -9.49
N ARG A 90 3.90 11.36 -8.76
CA ARG A 90 3.70 10.54 -7.54
C ARG A 90 2.52 9.60 -7.66
N THR A 91 2.64 8.40 -7.12
CA THR A 91 1.57 7.39 -7.15
C THR A 91 0.32 7.85 -6.39
N ASP A 92 -0.85 7.40 -6.82
CA ASP A 92 -2.15 7.66 -6.15
C ASP A 92 -2.34 6.93 -4.82
N TYR A 93 -1.32 6.25 -4.32
CA TYR A 93 -1.34 5.53 -3.04
C TYR A 93 -0.23 6.04 -2.13
N VAL A 94 -0.42 5.82 -0.83
CA VAL A 94 0.61 5.94 0.20
C VAL A 94 1.09 4.53 0.53
N MET A 95 2.40 4.34 0.49
CA MET A 95 3.07 3.09 0.84
C MET A 95 3.50 3.15 2.29
N VAL A 96 3.33 2.05 3.01
CA VAL A 96 3.90 1.82 4.34
C VAL A 96 5.03 0.81 4.19
N HIS A 97 6.22 1.16 4.64
CA HIS A 97 7.38 0.27 4.65
C HIS A 97 7.88 0.05 6.07
N ASP A 98 8.51 -1.11 6.30
CA ASP A 98 9.31 -1.30 7.49
C ASP A 98 10.61 -0.48 7.38
N ALA A 99 10.96 0.25 8.43
CA ALA A 99 12.18 1.06 8.50
C ALA A 99 13.43 0.23 8.88
N GLY A 100 13.34 -1.10 8.87
CA GLY A 100 14.43 -2.00 9.22
C GLY A 100 15.56 -2.06 8.18
N ILE A 101 16.61 -2.80 8.54
CA ILE A 101 17.81 -2.98 7.70
C ILE A 101 17.48 -3.75 6.41
N ARG A 102 16.48 -4.64 6.47
CA ARG A 102 15.97 -5.38 5.31
C ARG A 102 14.62 -4.79 4.91
N ARG A 103 14.57 -4.18 3.73
CA ARG A 103 13.32 -3.65 3.17
C ARG A 103 12.76 -4.68 2.20
N PHE A 104 11.54 -5.15 2.46
CA PHE A 104 10.85 -6.14 1.63
C PHE A 104 9.56 -5.55 1.06
N GLY A 105 9.67 -4.69 0.05
CA GLY A 105 8.52 -3.96 -0.50
C GLY A 105 7.66 -3.26 0.56
N ALA A 106 6.51 -2.72 0.16
CA ALA A 106 5.59 -2.11 1.11
C ALA A 106 4.91 -3.19 1.96
N VAL A 107 4.72 -2.97 3.26
CA VAL A 107 3.86 -3.83 4.10
C VAL A 107 2.37 -3.53 3.86
N ALA A 108 2.06 -2.32 3.41
CA ALA A 108 0.72 -1.93 3.03
C ALA A 108 0.72 -0.83 1.95
N TYR A 109 -0.29 -0.87 1.09
CA TYR A 109 -0.65 0.18 0.16
C TYR A 109 -2.03 0.71 0.51
N VAL A 110 -2.15 1.99 0.83
CA VAL A 110 -3.44 2.65 1.03
C VAL A 110 -3.72 3.63 -0.10
N LYS A 111 -4.92 3.59 -0.67
CA LYS A 111 -5.41 4.50 -1.70
C LYS A 111 -6.23 5.62 -1.05
N PRO A 112 -5.71 6.86 -0.90
CA PRO A 112 -6.46 7.97 -0.32
C PRO A 112 -7.80 8.22 -1.01
N ARG A 113 -7.88 8.00 -2.34
CA ARG A 113 -9.09 8.23 -3.14
C ARG A 113 -10.34 7.58 -2.57
N ASN A 114 -10.24 6.35 -2.06
CA ASN A 114 -11.40 5.57 -1.60
C ASN A 114 -11.15 4.77 -0.31
N GLY A 115 -10.01 4.94 0.36
CA GLY A 115 -9.63 4.17 1.54
C GLY A 115 -9.33 2.70 1.25
N GLY A 116 -9.12 2.32 -0.02
CA GLY A 116 -8.72 0.96 -0.37
C GLY A 116 -7.36 0.64 0.26
N LEU A 117 -7.28 -0.45 1.00
CA LEU A 117 -6.06 -0.89 1.66
C LEU A 117 -5.74 -2.32 1.24
N THR A 118 -4.51 -2.53 0.79
CA THR A 118 -3.95 -3.82 0.42
C THR A 118 -2.71 -4.08 1.27
N LEU A 119 -2.62 -5.26 1.87
CA LEU A 119 -1.53 -5.62 2.79
C LEU A 119 -0.69 -6.78 2.26
N ARG A 120 0.59 -6.80 2.62
CA ARG A 120 1.54 -7.90 2.35
C ARG A 120 1.28 -9.10 3.26
N LEU A 121 0.09 -9.67 3.14
CA LEU A 121 -0.36 -10.85 3.88
C LEU A 121 -0.97 -11.85 2.91
N THR A 122 -0.77 -13.14 3.22
CA THR A 122 -1.42 -14.26 2.57
C THR A 122 -2.71 -14.63 3.31
N LYS A 123 -3.49 -15.56 2.75
CA LYS A 123 -4.74 -16.03 3.39
C LYS A 123 -4.45 -16.73 4.72
N GLU A 124 -3.34 -17.44 4.78
CA GLU A 124 -2.90 -18.21 5.94
C GLU A 124 -2.54 -17.29 7.12
N ASP A 125 -1.93 -16.13 6.84
CA ASP A 125 -1.55 -15.17 7.88
C ASP A 125 -2.76 -14.59 8.64
N VAL A 126 -3.96 -14.62 8.03
CA VAL A 126 -5.19 -14.03 8.58
C VAL A 126 -6.31 -15.05 8.75
N ALA A 127 -6.02 -16.35 8.63
CA ALA A 127 -7.02 -17.42 8.66
C ALA A 127 -7.83 -17.44 9.98
N GLU A 128 -7.20 -17.03 11.09
CA GLU A 128 -7.84 -16.93 12.41
C GLU A 128 -8.60 -15.61 12.63
N LEU A 129 -8.39 -14.62 11.75
CA LEU A 129 -9.03 -13.32 11.80
C LEU A 129 -10.37 -13.40 11.04
N ASN A 130 -11.39 -13.97 11.69
CA ASN A 130 -12.74 -14.01 11.15
C ASN A 130 -13.41 -12.62 11.26
N ASP A 131 -12.98 -11.68 10.42
CA ASP A 131 -13.38 -10.27 10.45
C ASP A 131 -14.07 -9.87 9.13
N PRO A 132 -15.28 -9.27 9.17
CA PRO A 132 -16.05 -8.92 7.99
C PRO A 132 -15.44 -7.81 7.13
N HIS A 133 -14.46 -7.06 7.64
CA HIS A 133 -13.76 -6.01 6.90
C HIS A 133 -12.63 -6.57 6.03
N VAL A 134 -12.24 -7.84 6.25
CA VAL A 134 -11.20 -8.53 5.49
C VAL A 134 -11.78 -9.16 4.24
N SER A 135 -11.13 -8.89 3.11
CA SER A 135 -11.43 -9.52 1.82
C SER A 135 -10.15 -10.00 1.15
N TYR A 136 -10.28 -10.95 0.24
CA TYR A 136 -9.15 -11.54 -0.46
C TYR A 136 -9.16 -11.15 -1.92
N ARG A 137 -7.98 -10.80 -2.43
CA ARG A 137 -7.77 -10.52 -3.84
C ARG A 137 -7.62 -11.83 -4.60
N ASP A 138 -8.15 -11.84 -5.81
CA ASP A 138 -7.89 -12.90 -6.78
C ASP A 138 -6.54 -12.62 -7.45
N VAL A 139 -5.50 -13.28 -6.94
CA VAL A 139 -4.11 -13.14 -7.39
C VAL A 139 -3.50 -14.52 -7.60
N ARG A 140 -2.43 -14.57 -8.40
CA ARG A 140 -1.73 -15.82 -8.70
C ARG A 140 -1.24 -16.51 -7.42
N PRO A 141 -1.17 -17.85 -7.37
CA PRO A 141 -0.59 -18.55 -6.24
C PRO A 141 0.85 -18.09 -5.93
N GLY A 142 1.18 -17.97 -4.64
CA GLY A 142 2.48 -17.48 -4.16
C GLY A 142 2.60 -15.96 -4.07
N HIS A 143 1.55 -15.22 -4.43
CA HIS A 143 1.52 -13.77 -4.33
C HIS A 143 1.40 -13.30 -2.88
N GLN A 144 2.12 -12.23 -2.51
CA GLN A 144 2.24 -11.78 -1.13
C GLN A 144 1.21 -10.73 -0.71
N TYR A 145 0.61 -9.99 -1.66
CA TYR A 145 -0.45 -9.01 -1.37
C TYR A 145 -1.85 -9.55 -1.62
N VAL A 146 -2.32 -10.47 -0.78
CA VAL A 146 -3.62 -11.14 -0.97
C VAL A 146 -4.73 -10.46 -0.18
N VAL A 147 -4.40 -9.83 0.95
CA VAL A 147 -5.38 -9.31 1.91
C VAL A 147 -5.75 -7.85 1.60
N ASN A 148 -7.04 -7.57 1.56
CA ASN A 148 -7.63 -6.24 1.48
C ASN A 148 -8.46 -5.93 2.72
N CYS A 149 -8.36 -4.71 3.24
CA CYS A 149 -9.17 -4.23 4.36
C CYS A 149 -9.59 -2.76 4.15
N PRO A 150 -10.57 -2.48 3.26
CA PRO A 150 -10.95 -1.11 2.93
C PRO A 150 -11.39 -0.30 4.17
N LEU A 151 -10.87 0.91 4.33
CA LEU A 151 -11.09 1.81 5.47
C LEU A 151 -12.46 2.51 5.39
N ARG A 152 -13.53 1.71 5.45
CA ARG A 152 -14.92 2.18 5.26
C ARG A 152 -15.52 2.81 6.51
N ASP A 153 -15.06 2.38 7.68
CA ASP A 153 -15.57 2.78 8.99
C ASP A 153 -14.47 2.61 10.05
N ASP A 154 -14.75 3.06 11.28
CA ASP A 154 -13.78 3.07 12.37
C ASP A 154 -13.42 1.66 12.85
N ALA A 155 -14.30 0.67 12.66
CA ALA A 155 -14.01 -0.72 12.96
C ALA A 155 -12.99 -1.27 11.96
N ALA A 156 -13.17 -0.98 10.67
CA ALA A 156 -12.21 -1.32 9.62
C ALA A 156 -10.82 -0.70 9.87
N VAL A 157 -10.74 0.53 10.39
CA VAL A 157 -9.46 1.16 10.75
C VAL A 157 -8.74 0.36 11.85
N LYS A 158 -9.45 -0.07 12.89
CA LYS A 158 -8.86 -0.89 13.96
C LYS A 158 -8.38 -2.25 13.44
N THR A 159 -9.19 -2.91 12.61
CA THR A 159 -8.82 -4.17 11.97
C THR A 159 -7.59 -3.98 11.07
N ALA A 160 -7.56 -2.92 10.26
CA ALA A 160 -6.44 -2.57 9.41
C ALA A 160 -5.13 -2.39 10.20
N LEU A 161 -5.16 -1.70 11.35
CA LEU A 161 -3.98 -1.55 12.20
C LEU A 161 -3.46 -2.90 12.72
N ARG A 162 -4.35 -3.80 13.14
CA ARG A 162 -3.97 -5.16 13.56
C ARG A 162 -3.34 -5.95 12.41
N LEU A 163 -3.87 -5.80 11.19
CA LEU A 163 -3.30 -6.43 10.00
C LEU A 163 -1.92 -5.86 9.66
N VAL A 164 -1.71 -4.56 9.80
CA VAL A 164 -0.37 -3.96 9.59
C VAL A 164 0.63 -4.50 10.61
N GLN A 165 0.25 -4.64 11.89
CA GLN A 165 1.11 -5.27 12.89
C GLN A 165 1.53 -6.69 12.49
N LEU A 166 0.60 -7.50 11.96
CA LEU A 166 0.91 -8.84 11.45
C LEU A 166 1.88 -8.78 10.26
N ALA A 167 1.64 -7.86 9.31
CA ALA A 167 2.50 -7.68 8.14
C ALA A 167 3.92 -7.24 8.53
N LEU A 168 4.05 -6.29 9.46
CA LEU A 168 5.32 -5.85 10.02
C LEU A 168 6.04 -6.99 10.75
N ALA A 169 5.34 -7.77 11.57
CA ALA A 169 5.91 -8.91 12.27
C ALA A 169 6.45 -9.98 11.31
N LYS A 170 5.81 -10.14 10.14
CA LYS A 170 6.23 -11.09 9.10
C LYS A 170 7.49 -10.63 8.36
N VAL A 171 7.58 -9.36 7.97
CA VAL A 171 8.75 -8.86 7.20
C VAL A 171 9.99 -8.64 8.07
N ARG A 172 9.83 -8.56 9.39
CA ARG A 172 10.92 -8.41 10.36
C ARG A 172 11.59 -9.75 10.76
N GLN A 173 11.01 -10.89 10.38
CA GLN A 173 11.58 -12.23 10.62
C GLN A 173 12.63 -12.60 9.58
#